data_AF-A0A1I0RLI3-F1
#
_entry.id   AF-A0A1I0RLI3-F1
#
_cell.length_a   1.000
_cell.length_b   1.000
_cell.length_c   1.000
_cell.angle_alpha   90.00
_cell.angle_beta   90.00
_cell.angle_gamma   90.00
#
_symmetry.space_group_name_H-M   'P 1'
#
loop_
_entity.id
_entity.type
_entity.pdbx_description
1 polymer ?
#
loop_
_entity_poly.entity_id
_entity_poly.type
_entity_poly.pdbx_seq_one_letter_code
_entity_poly.pdbx_strand_id
1 'polypeptide(L)'
;MKKDFYLTRYALIIKRLESSPATYSQLEDYLLNSFEFQDAGIKSYSIRTLQRDIREISDLFNLSIHNKKKGDNRYYIESRPTMEVDEYNQKQPQQEKD
;
A
#
# COMPACT_ATOMS: atom_id res chain seq x y z
N MET A 1 20.61 1.99 -0.46
CA MET A 1 19.24 1.49 -0.69
C MET A 1 18.92 1.75 -2.16
N LYS A 2 18.48 0.74 -2.93
CA LYS A 2 18.13 0.97 -4.35
C LYS A 2 17.07 2.07 -4.41
N LYS A 3 17.19 2.97 -5.38
CA LYS A 3 16.38 4.20 -5.47
C LYS A 3 14.88 3.87 -5.45
N ASP A 4 14.48 2.68 -5.92
CA ASP A 4 13.09 2.26 -6.11
C ASP A 4 12.54 1.28 -5.06
N PHE A 5 13.28 0.99 -3.98
CA PHE A 5 12.82 0.04 -2.95
C PHE A 5 11.52 0.51 -2.24
N TYR A 6 11.18 1.80 -2.34
CA TYR A 6 9.95 2.34 -1.77
C TYR A 6 8.69 1.73 -2.41
N LEU A 7 8.68 1.42 -3.71
CA LEU A 7 7.52 0.81 -4.36
C LEU A 7 7.23 -0.59 -3.79
N THR A 8 8.27 -1.41 -3.63
CA THR A 8 8.17 -2.72 -2.99
C THR A 8 7.63 -2.60 -1.57
N ARG A 9 8.16 -1.63 -0.80
CA ARG A 9 7.70 -1.36 0.56
C ARG A 9 6.22 -0.94 0.59
N TYR A 10 5.78 -0.12 -0.37
CA TYR A 10 4.38 0.32 -0.46
C TYR A 10 3.45 -0.85 -0.74
N ALA A 11 3.81 -1.71 -1.68
CA ALA A 11 3.06 -2.93 -1.97
C ALA A 11 2.92 -3.84 -0.74
N LEU A 12 3.99 -4.02 0.03
CA LEU A 12 3.96 -4.83 1.26
C LEU A 12 3.05 -4.21 2.34
N ILE A 13 3.12 -2.89 2.55
CA ILE A 13 2.25 -2.19 3.51
C ILE A 13 0.78 -2.34 3.11
N ILE A 14 0.46 -2.10 1.84
CA ILE A 14 -0.90 -2.24 1.30
C ILE A 14 -1.40 -3.68 1.52
N LYS A 15 -0.62 -4.68 1.10
CA LYS A 15 -0.95 -6.11 1.28
C LYS A 15 -1.22 -6.46 2.74
N ARG A 16 -0.42 -5.93 3.67
CA ARG A 16 -0.61 -6.18 5.11
C ARG A 16 -1.92 -5.58 5.62
N LEU A 17 -2.25 -4.37 5.20
CA LEU A 17 -3.44 -3.64 5.64
C LEU A 17 -4.74 -4.10 4.95
N GLU A 18 -4.65 -4.63 3.73
CA GLU A 18 -5.74 -5.34 3.05
C GLU A 18 -6.18 -6.57 3.83
N SER A 19 -5.22 -7.27 4.45
CA SER A 19 -5.52 -8.50 5.20
C SER A 19 -6.21 -8.20 6.53
N SER A 20 -5.77 -7.17 7.25
CA SER A 20 -6.37 -6.70 8.50
C SER A 20 -5.71 -5.42 9.03
N PRO A 21 -6.41 -4.62 9.85
CA PRO A 21 -5.79 -3.50 10.56
C PRO A 21 -4.58 -3.91 11.40
N ALA A 22 -3.52 -3.11 11.39
CA ALA A 22 -2.24 -3.44 12.04
C ALA A 22 -1.62 -2.25 12.78
N THR A 23 -0.99 -2.49 13.93
CA THR A 23 -0.22 -1.45 14.65
C THR A 23 1.11 -1.17 13.94
N TYR A 24 1.81 -0.10 14.34
CA TYR A 24 3.16 0.17 13.85
C TYR A 24 4.10 -1.03 14.09
N SER A 25 4.13 -1.58 15.30
CA SER A 25 4.99 -2.74 15.62
C SER A 25 4.67 -3.93 14.71
N GLN A 26 3.40 -4.23 14.49
CA GLN A 26 2.99 -5.32 13.60
C GLN A 26 3.39 -5.09 12.14
N LEU A 27 3.38 -3.84 11.68
CA LEU A 27 3.83 -3.47 10.34
C LEU A 27 5.36 -3.55 10.24
N GLU A 28 6.09 -3.03 11.22
CA GLU A 28 7.55 -3.12 11.29
C GLU A 28 8.00 -4.58 11.30
N ASP A 29 7.42 -5.41 12.18
CA ASP A 29 7.73 -6.84 12.26
C ASP A 29 7.41 -7.55 10.94
N TYR A 30 6.25 -7.29 10.34
CA TYR A 30 5.88 -7.86 9.05
C TYR A 30 6.88 -7.51 7.94
N LEU A 31 7.27 -6.23 7.87
CA LEU A 31 8.20 -5.74 6.85
C LEU A 31 9.59 -6.30 7.05
N LEU A 32 10.17 -6.22 8.27
CA LEU A 32 11.52 -6.70 8.55
C LEU A 32 11.68 -8.22 8.38
N ASN A 33 10.58 -8.98 8.51
CA ASN A 33 10.57 -10.43 8.26
C ASN A 33 10.20 -10.81 6.81
N SER A 34 9.94 -9.84 5.93
CA SER A 34 9.71 -10.10 4.50
C SER A 34 11.02 -10.42 3.77
N PHE A 35 10.95 -11.28 2.76
CA PHE A 35 12.12 -11.64 1.95
C PHE A 35 12.73 -10.39 1.30
N GLU A 36 11.91 -9.47 0.82
CA GLU A 36 12.35 -8.25 0.14
C GLU A 36 13.16 -7.34 1.06
N PHE A 37 12.82 -7.24 2.34
CA PHE A 37 13.61 -6.48 3.32
C PHE A 37 14.90 -7.20 3.72
N GLN A 38 14.85 -8.52 3.88
CA GLN A 38 16.02 -9.34 4.20
C GLN A 38 17.05 -9.30 3.07
N ASP A 39 16.62 -9.49 1.82
CA ASP A 39 17.46 -9.41 0.62
C ASP A 39 18.05 -8.00 0.43
N ALA A 40 17.28 -6.97 0.74
CA ALA A 40 17.75 -5.59 0.73
C ALA A 40 18.69 -5.23 1.91
N GLY A 41 18.90 -6.15 2.86
CA GLY A 41 19.74 -5.93 4.04
C GLY A 41 19.20 -4.89 5.03
N ILE A 42 17.88 -4.67 5.04
CA ILE A 42 17.23 -3.63 5.86
C ILE A 42 16.94 -4.20 7.24
N LYS A 43 17.42 -3.50 8.27
CA LYS A 43 17.34 -3.96 9.67
C LYS A 43 16.43 -3.10 10.56
N SER A 44 15.90 -2.00 10.05
CA SER A 44 15.03 -1.11 10.81
C SER A 44 14.03 -0.39 9.91
N TYR A 45 12.86 -0.09 10.47
CA TYR A 45 11.82 0.63 9.75
C TYR A 45 11.04 1.55 10.69
N SER A 46 11.43 2.82 10.73
CA SER A 46 10.90 3.76 11.72
C SER A 46 9.44 4.17 11.50
N ILE A 47 8.76 4.55 12.58
CA ILE A 47 7.40 5.11 12.53
C ILE A 47 7.30 6.38 11.67
N ARG A 48 8.36 7.21 11.62
CA ARG A 48 8.38 8.40 10.74
C ARG A 48 8.40 8.00 9.26
N THR A 49 9.13 6.92 8.94
CA THR A 49 9.14 6.34 7.60
C THR A 49 7.75 5.80 7.26
N LEU A 50 7.10 5.09 8.18
CA LEU A 50 5.71 4.65 7.98
C LEU A 50 4.76 5.81 7.72
N GLN A 51 4.79 6.87 8.52
CA GLN A 51 3.93 8.03 8.32
C GLN A 51 4.14 8.70 6.96
N ARG A 52 5.39 8.76 6.48
CA ARG A 52 5.67 9.23 5.12
C ARG A 52 5.11 8.28 4.06
N ASP A 53 5.42 6.99 4.18
CA ASP A 53 4.99 5.98 3.22
C ASP A 53 3.46 5.91 3.13
N ILE A 54 2.73 6.00 4.26
CA ILE A 54 1.26 6.03 4.27
C ILE A 54 0.71 7.23 3.50
N ARG A 55 1.32 8.42 3.63
CA ARG A 55 0.91 9.59 2.85
C ARG A 55 1.15 9.38 1.36
N GLU A 56 2.36 8.94 1.00
CA GLU A 56 2.70 8.68 -0.40
C GLU A 56 1.83 7.58 -1.01
N ILE A 57 1.49 6.52 -0.25
CA ILE A 57 0.56 5.48 -0.68
C ILE A 57 -0.84 6.06 -0.93
N SER A 58 -1.33 6.89 -0.01
CA SER A 58 -2.65 7.50 -0.14
C SER A 58 -2.72 8.38 -1.39
N ASP A 59 -1.67 9.17 -1.64
CA ASP A 59 -1.58 10.08 -2.79
C ASP A 59 -1.41 9.33 -4.12
N LEU A 60 -0.56 8.31 -4.18
CA LEU A 60 -0.23 7.58 -5.42
C LEU A 60 -1.32 6.60 -5.86
N PHE A 61 -1.99 5.95 -4.91
CA PHE A 61 -2.97 4.89 -5.18
C PHE A 61 -4.40 5.31 -4.88
N ASN A 62 -4.61 6.58 -4.52
CA ASN A 62 -5.89 7.14 -4.10
C ASN A 62 -6.58 6.32 -2.99
N LEU A 63 -5.77 5.75 -2.07
CA LEU A 63 -6.23 4.93 -0.95
C LEU A 63 -6.51 5.79 0.28
N SER A 64 -7.62 5.54 0.97
CA SER A 64 -7.90 6.19 2.26
C SER A 64 -7.33 5.35 3.40
N ILE A 65 -6.12 5.69 3.87
CA ILE A 65 -5.46 4.97 4.99
C ILE A 65 -5.47 5.82 6.26
N HIS A 66 -6.03 5.27 7.33
CA HIS A 66 -6.20 5.97 8.60
C HIS A 66 -5.49 5.25 9.73
N ASN A 67 -5.05 6.02 10.73
CA ASN A 67 -4.63 5.49 12.02
C ASN A 67 -5.74 5.73 13.05
N LYS A 68 -6.21 4.67 13.72
CA LYS A 68 -7.20 4.77 14.78
C LYS A 68 -6.57 5.35 16.06
N LYS A 69 -6.50 6.69 16.14
CA LYS A 69 -5.90 7.43 17.26
C LYS A 69 -6.54 7.16 18.63
N LYS A 70 -7.80 6.73 18.65
CA LYS A 70 -8.51 6.32 19.88
C LYS A 70 -8.53 4.80 19.97
N GLY A 71 -7.71 4.23 20.85
CA GLY A 71 -7.61 2.79 21.07
C GLY A 71 -6.21 2.26 20.78
N ASP A 72 -6.12 1.20 19.99
CA ASP A 72 -4.91 0.42 19.75
C ASP A 72 -3.95 1.00 18.69
N ASN A 73 -4.21 2.21 18.18
CA ASN A 73 -3.36 2.90 17.19
C ASN A 73 -3.08 2.07 15.94
N ARG A 74 -4.05 1.26 15.50
CA ARG A 74 -3.94 0.47 14.26
C ARG A 74 -4.19 1.32 13.02
N TYR A 75 -3.40 1.05 11.99
CA TYR A 75 -3.60 1.51 10.63
C TYR A 75 -4.58 0.59 9.91
N TYR A 76 -5.42 1.15 9.03
CA TYR A 76 -6.38 0.41 8.22
C TYR A 76 -6.71 1.17 6.94
N ILE A 77 -7.11 0.43 5.89
CA ILE A 77 -7.65 1.01 4.66
C ILE A 77 -9.15 1.18 4.88
N GLU A 78 -9.64 2.41 4.83
CA GLU A 78 -11.08 2.74 4.97
C GLU A 78 -11.82 2.51 3.66
N SER A 79 -11.23 2.91 2.54
CA SER A 79 -11.85 2.78 1.21
C SER A 79 -10.82 2.72 0.10
N ARG A 80 -11.27 2.21 -1.05
CA ARG A 80 -10.53 2.19 -2.31
C ARG A 80 -11.29 3.00 -3.34
N PRO A 81 -10.60 3.58 -4.33
CA PRO A 81 -11.30 4.12 -5.49
C PRO A 81 -12.03 2.95 -6.16
N THR A 82 -13.32 3.13 -6.42
CA THR A 82 -14.05 2.25 -7.33
C THR A 82 -13.44 2.46 -8.70
N MET A 83 -12.69 1.48 -9.21
CA MET A 83 -12.32 1.51 -10.64
C MET A 83 -13.60 1.23 -11.41
N GLU A 84 -14.22 2.27 -11.99
CA GLU A 84 -15.27 2.08 -12.98
C GLU A 84 -14.63 1.38 -14.19
N VAL A 85 -15.08 0.15 -14.44
CA VAL A 85 -14.56 -0.73 -15.49
C VAL A 85 -14.93 -0.22 -16.90
N ASP A 86 -15.73 0.84 -16.97
CA ASP A 86 -16.48 1.23 -18.17
C ASP A 86 -15.64 2.05 -19.16
N GLU A 87 -14.55 2.71 -18.74
CA GLU A 87 -13.82 3.62 -19.63
C GLU A 87 -12.86 2.91 -20.62
N TYR A 88 -12.48 1.65 -20.34
CA TYR A 88 -11.60 0.87 -21.23
C TYR A 88 -12.35 0.16 -22.36
N ASN A 89 -13.62 -0.20 -22.15
CA ASN A 89 -14.39 -0.95 -23.13
C ASN A 89 -15.14 -0.07 -24.13
N GLN A 90 -15.23 1.24 -23.91
CA GLN A 90 -16.02 2.14 -24.76
C GLN A 90 -15.26 2.67 -26.00
N LYS A 91 -13.97 2.36 -26.15
CA LYS A 91 -13.13 2.82 -27.29
C LYS A 91 -12.60 1.71 -28.19
N GLN A 92 -13.16 0.50 -28.13
CA GLN A 92 -12.97 -0.47 -29.20
C GLN A 92 -13.95 -0.11 -30.31
N PRO A 93 -13.53 0.47 -31.46
CA PRO A 93 -14.43 0.56 -32.61
C PRO A 93 -14.84 -0.86 -32.97
N GLN A 94 -16.14 -1.11 -32.96
CA GLN A 94 -16.75 -2.31 -33.51
C GLN A 94 -16.22 -2.43 -34.95
N GLN A 95 -15.25 -3.32 -35.18
CA GLN A 95 -14.83 -3.64 -36.53
C GLN A 95 -16.06 -4.21 -37.23
N GLU A 96 -16.49 -3.48 -38.26
CA GLU A 96 -17.51 -3.88 -39.22
C GLU A 96 -17.23 -5.33 -39.64
N LYS A 97 -18.23 -6.19 -39.46
CA LYS A 97 -18.23 -7.52 -40.06
C LYS A 97 -19.12 -7.44 -41.28
N ASP A 98 -18.46 -7.58 -42.43
CA ASP A 98 -19.04 -7.87 -43.74
C ASP A 98 -19.93 -9.13 -43.72
#